data_AF-A0A920LDW9-F1
#
_entry.id   AF-A0A920LDW9-F1
#
_cell.length_a   1.000
_cell.length_b   1.000
_cell.length_c   1.000
_cell.angle_alpha   90.00
_cell.angle_beta   90.00
_cell.angle_gamma   90.00
#
_symmetry.space_group_name_H-M   'P 1'
#
loop_
_entity.id
_entity.type
_entity.pdbx_description
1 polymer ?
#
loop_
_entity_poly.entity_id
_entity_poly.type
_entity_poly.pdbx_seq_one_letter_code
_entity_poly.pdbx_strand_id
1 'polypeptide(L)'
;MGVLIFLSIVTAIEVALGILKPPILMNYFLGLKLINWIFIILTIVKAYYITWDFMHVRDEKPFLKNTIILPLLILIPFLLFILLWEGSYIFDVMLDGLKEWDFDIY
;
A
#
# COMPACT_ATOMS: atom_id res chain seq x y z
N MET A 1 -25.19 -5.05 -2.49
CA MET A 1 -25.24 -4.22 -3.72
C MET A 1 -24.60 -2.84 -3.55
N GLY A 2 -24.89 -2.08 -2.48
CA GLY A 2 -24.29 -0.75 -2.29
C GLY A 2 -22.77 -0.74 -2.05
N VAL A 3 -22.22 -1.75 -1.37
CA VAL A 3 -20.79 -1.80 -1.02
C VAL A 3 -19.88 -2.00 -2.23
N LEU A 4 -20.32 -2.79 -3.23
CA LEU A 4 -19.61 -2.94 -4.51
C LEU A 4 -19.43 -1.61 -5.24
N ILE A 5 -20.48 -0.79 -5.28
CA ILE A 5 -20.46 0.51 -5.95
C ILE A 5 -19.52 1.46 -5.20
N PHE A 6 -19.59 1.48 -3.87
CA PHE A 6 -18.68 2.26 -3.03
C PHE A 6 -17.21 1.87 -3.27
N LEU A 7 -16.90 0.57 -3.23
CA LEU A 7 -15.54 0.07 -3.45
C LEU A 7 -15.04 0.38 -4.87
N SER A 8 -15.90 0.28 -5.88
CA SER A 8 -15.56 0.62 -7.25
C SER A 8 -15.21 2.11 -7.40
N ILE A 9 -16.02 3.00 -6.81
CA ILE A 9 -15.76 4.45 -6.81
C ILE A 9 -14.45 4.78 -6.11
N VAL A 10 -14.22 4.24 -4.90
CA VAL A 10 -12.98 4.45 -4.15
C VAL A 10 -11.77 3.99 -4.97
N THR A 11 -11.88 2.84 -5.63
CA THR A 11 -10.80 2.30 -6.48
C THR A 11 -10.53 3.16 -7.71
N ALA A 12 -11.58 3.65 -8.36
CA ALA A 12 -11.45 4.56 -9.51
C ALA A 12 -10.75 5.87 -9.11
N ILE A 13 -11.11 6.43 -7.96
CA ILE A 13 -10.47 7.64 -7.40
C ILE A 13 -8.99 7.38 -7.09
N GLU A 14 -8.65 6.23 -6.50
CA GLU A 14 -7.27 5.81 -6.24
C GLU A 14 -6.43 5.79 -7.52
N VAL A 15 -6.92 5.11 -8.56
CA VAL A 15 -6.21 4.99 -9.84
C VAL A 15 -6.07 6.38 -10.49
N ALA A 16 -7.11 7.20 -10.46
CA ALA A 16 -7.06 8.56 -10.98
C ALA A 16 -6.02 9.42 -10.24
N LEU A 17 -5.98 9.38 -8.90
CA LEU A 17 -4.97 10.05 -8.08
C LEU A 17 -3.55 9.52 -8.37
N GLY A 18 -3.42 8.21 -8.56
CA GLY A 18 -2.14 7.56 -8.91
C GLY A 18 -1.58 7.96 -10.27
N ILE A 19 -2.46 8.26 -11.24
CA ILE A 19 -2.07 8.73 -12.57
C ILE A 19 -1.77 10.23 -12.55
N LEU A 20 -2.66 11.03 -11.95
CA LEU A 20 -2.56 12.49 -11.96
C LEU A 20 -1.45 13.03 -11.05
N LYS A 21 -1.03 12.26 -10.04
CA LYS A 21 0.04 12.55 -9.07
C LYS A 21 0.16 14.05 -8.73
N PRO A 22 -0.86 14.63 -8.05
CA PRO A 22 -0.91 16.07 -7.86
C PRO A 22 0.32 16.56 -7.08
N PRO A 23 0.88 17.74 -7.42
CA PRO A 23 2.12 18.23 -6.80
C PRO A 23 2.02 18.39 -5.28
N ILE A 24 0.85 18.69 -4.75
CA ILE A 24 0.59 18.80 -3.29
C ILE A 24 0.83 17.45 -2.57
N LEU A 25 0.61 16.33 -3.27
CA LEU A 25 0.74 14.95 -2.77
C LEU A 25 2.13 14.35 -2.99
N MET A 26 3.02 15.09 -3.66
CA MET A 26 4.42 14.70 -3.87
C MET A 26 5.33 15.17 -2.73
N ASN A 27 4.80 15.89 -1.74
CA ASN A 27 5.53 16.20 -0.53
C ASN A 27 5.90 14.92 0.23
N TYR A 28 7.08 14.92 0.83
CA TYR A 28 7.59 13.80 1.60
C TYR A 28 7.15 13.93 3.06
N PHE A 29 6.56 12.87 3.59
CA PHE A 29 6.20 12.73 4.99
C PHE A 29 6.74 11.39 5.51
N LEU A 30 7.57 11.44 6.55
CA LEU A 30 8.23 10.25 7.12
C LEU A 30 8.98 9.41 6.07
N GLY A 31 9.73 10.07 5.17
CA GLY A 31 10.54 9.40 4.13
C GLY A 31 9.76 8.86 2.92
N LEU A 32 8.43 8.85 2.96
CA LEU A 32 7.57 8.43 1.84
C LEU A 32 6.77 9.61 1.28
N LYS A 33 6.44 9.58 0.00
CA LYS A 33 5.55 10.58 -0.61
C LYS A 33 4.15 10.47 0.01
N LEU A 34 3.47 11.59 0.26
CA LEU A 34 2.09 11.63 0.79
C LEU A 34 1.11 10.80 -0.04
N ILE A 35 1.34 10.71 -1.36
CA ILE A 35 0.56 9.82 -2.23
C ILE A 35 0.60 8.36 -1.75
N ASN A 36 1.78 7.85 -1.34
CA ASN A 36 1.93 6.46 -0.88
C ASN A 36 1.18 6.24 0.44
N TRP A 37 1.19 7.23 1.34
CA TRP A 37 0.40 7.19 2.57
C TRP A 37 -1.09 7.05 2.30
N ILE A 38 -1.62 7.83 1.36
CA ILE A 38 -3.03 7.75 0.96
C ILE A 38 -3.37 6.39 0.34
N PHE A 39 -2.50 5.85 -0.51
CA PHE A 39 -2.69 4.52 -1.09
C PHE A 39 -2.76 3.43 -0.02
N ILE A 40 -1.84 3.44 0.95
CA ILE A 40 -1.84 2.47 2.06
C ILE A 40 -3.15 2.56 2.87
N ILE A 41 -3.57 3.78 3.23
CA ILE A 41 -4.80 3.99 4.02
C ILE A 41 -6.03 3.52 3.23
N LEU A 42 -6.17 3.93 1.97
CA LEU A 42 -7.31 3.53 1.13
C LEU A 42 -7.36 2.02 0.89
N THR A 43 -6.20 1.37 0.76
CA THR A 43 -6.10 -0.09 0.63
C THR A 43 -6.60 -0.80 1.89
N ILE A 44 -6.23 -0.32 3.09
CA ILE A 44 -6.70 -0.87 4.37
C ILE A 44 -8.21 -0.70 4.52
N VAL A 45 -8.72 0.50 4.25
CA VAL A 45 -10.16 0.79 4.31
C VAL A 45 -10.94 -0.15 3.38
N LYS A 46 -10.47 -0.30 2.14
CA LYS A 46 -11.08 -1.19 1.15
C LYS A 46 -11.09 -2.65 1.62
N ALA A 47 -9.98 -3.13 2.16
CA ALA A 47 -9.87 -4.51 2.64
C ALA A 47 -10.83 -4.78 3.82
N TYR A 48 -11.02 -3.82 4.71
CA TYR A 48 -12.02 -3.90 5.78
C TYR A 48 -13.44 -4.02 5.23
N TYR A 49 -13.83 -3.14 4.31
CA TYR A 49 -15.16 -3.18 3.68
C TYR A 49 -15.39 -4.47 2.90
N ILE A 50 -14.36 -5.01 2.24
CA ILE A 50 -14.44 -6.29 1.53
C ILE A 50 -14.69 -7.44 2.52
N THR A 51 -13.94 -7.48 3.63
CA THR A 51 -14.08 -8.53 4.65
C THR A 51 -15.43 -8.47 5.34
N TRP A 52 -15.97 -7.27 5.53
CA TRP A 52 -17.27 -7.07 6.15
C TRP A 52 -18.43 -7.50 5.23
N ASP A 53 -18.41 -7.14 3.94
CA ASP A 53 -19.53 -7.35 3.01
C ASP A 53 -19.44 -8.67 2.20
N PHE A 54 -18.27 -9.04 1.67
CA PHE A 54 -18.16 -10.22 0.81
C PHE A 54 -17.94 -11.51 1.57
N MET A 55 -17.25 -11.44 2.70
CA MET A 55 -16.93 -12.64 3.47
C MET A 55 -18.01 -12.95 4.53
N HIS A 56 -19.10 -12.17 4.62
CA HIS A 56 -20.21 -12.36 5.58
C HIS A 56 -19.75 -12.68 7.02
N VAL A 57 -18.55 -12.21 7.38
CA VAL A 57 -17.86 -12.55 8.63
C VAL A 57 -18.58 -11.98 9.85
N ARG A 58 -19.58 -11.11 9.62
CA ARG A 58 -20.37 -10.45 10.65
C ARG A 58 -21.20 -11.42 11.48
N ASP A 59 -21.70 -12.50 10.86
CA ASP A 59 -22.56 -13.49 11.50
C ASP A 59 -21.84 -14.84 11.73
N GLU A 60 -20.52 -14.89 11.52
CA GLU A 60 -19.72 -16.10 11.68
C GLU A 60 -19.07 -16.24 13.07
N LYS A 61 -18.67 -17.47 13.40
CA LYS A 61 -17.96 -17.78 14.63
C LYS A 61 -16.70 -16.91 14.75
N PRO A 62 -16.44 -16.29 15.91
CA PRO A 62 -15.31 -15.37 16.09
C PRO A 62 -13.93 -16.00 15.78
N PHE A 63 -13.81 -17.33 15.84
CA PHE A 63 -12.62 -18.05 15.44
C PHE A 63 -12.34 -18.02 13.94
N LEU A 64 -13.36 -18.25 13.08
CA LEU A 64 -13.19 -18.17 11.62
C LEU A 64 -12.92 -16.72 11.17
N LYS A 65 -13.58 -15.76 11.82
CA LYS A 65 -13.35 -14.34 11.62
C LYS A 65 -11.90 -13.94 11.86
N ASN A 66 -11.31 -14.38 12.97
CA ASN A 66 -9.95 -14.04 13.32
C ASN A 66 -8.92 -14.72 12.40
N THR A 67 -9.21 -15.91 11.87
CA THR A 67 -8.36 -16.58 10.87
C THR A 67 -8.16 -15.75 9.60
N ILE A 68 -9.14 -14.93 9.21
CA ILE A 68 -9.04 -14.09 8.01
C ILE A 68 -8.50 -12.70 8.36
N ILE A 69 -9.03 -12.07 9.41
CA ILE A 69 -8.66 -10.70 9.79
C ILE A 69 -7.21 -10.61 10.28
N LEU A 70 -6.72 -11.61 11.02
CA LEU A 70 -5.39 -11.57 11.62
C LEU A 70 -4.25 -11.58 10.58
N PRO A 71 -4.22 -12.49 9.58
CA PRO A 71 -3.24 -12.38 8.49
C PRO A 71 -3.45 -11.13 7.64
N LEU A 72 -4.69 -10.68 7.40
CA LEU A 72 -4.92 -9.44 6.66
C LEU A 72 -4.29 -8.22 7.36
N LEU A 73 -4.38 -8.16 8.69
CA LEU A 73 -3.86 -7.05 9.50
C LEU A 73 -2.36 -7.14 9.74
N ILE A 74 -1.80 -8.34 9.90
CA ILE A 74 -0.38 -8.52 10.24
C ILE A 74 0.46 -8.76 8.99
N LEU A 75 0.05 -9.68 8.12
CA LEU A 75 0.85 -10.14 6.98
C LEU A 75 1.01 -9.05 5.92
N ILE A 76 -0.08 -8.35 5.56
CA ILE A 76 -0.04 -7.36 4.46
C ILE A 76 0.85 -6.15 4.81
N PRO A 77 0.69 -5.48 5.97
CA PRO A 77 1.56 -4.36 6.33
C PRO A 77 3.01 -4.81 6.56
N PHE A 78 3.23 -6.01 7.09
CA PHE A 78 4.56 -6.57 7.30
C PHE A 78 5.28 -6.83 5.97
N LEU A 79 4.58 -7.39 4.98
CA LEU A 79 5.14 -7.63 3.65
C LEU A 79 5.46 -6.31 2.92
N LEU A 80 4.56 -5.32 3.04
CA LEU A 80 4.76 -3.97 2.51
C LEU A 80 5.98 -3.30 3.13
N PHE A 81 6.14 -3.42 4.45
CA PHE A 81 7.29 -2.88 5.16
C PHE A 81 8.60 -3.48 4.66
N ILE A 82 8.69 -4.82 4.56
CA ILE A 82 9.89 -5.51 4.05
C ILE A 82 10.19 -5.09 2.61
N LEU A 83 9.19 -5.07 1.72
CA LEU A 83 9.40 -4.70 0.32
C LEU A 83 9.87 -3.25 0.15
N LEU A 84 9.33 -2.31 0.93
CA LEU A 84 9.76 -0.92 0.87
C LEU A 84 11.17 -0.74 1.45
N TRP A 85 11.48 -1.45 2.52
CA TRP A 85 12.80 -1.41 3.16
C TRP A 85 13.89 -2.00 2.26
N GLU A 86 13.71 -3.25 1.83
CA GLU A 86 14.64 -3.95 0.93
C GLU A 86 14.72 -3.24 -0.43
N GLY A 87 13.60 -2.74 -0.95
CA GLY A 87 13.58 -1.98 -2.20
C GLY A 87 14.40 -0.69 -2.13
N SER A 88 14.36 0.02 -1.00
CA SER A 88 15.20 1.22 -0.78
C SER A 88 16.67 0.84 -0.67
N TYR A 89 16.99 -0.22 0.08
CA TYR A 89 18.37 -0.67 0.26
C TYR A 89 19.01 -1.12 -1.07
N ILE A 90 18.29 -1.91 -1.87
CA ILE A 90 18.77 -2.33 -3.20
C ILE A 90 18.96 -1.11 -4.12
N PHE A 91 18.06 -0.12 -4.06
CA PHE A 91 18.18 1.10 -4.85
C PHE A 91 19.45 1.89 -4.51
N ASP A 92 19.75 2.06 -3.23
CA ASP A 92 20.97 2.75 -2.78
C ASP A 92 22.24 2.00 -3.19
N VAL A 93 22.27 0.67 -3.03
CA VAL A 93 23.40 -0.18 -3.46
C VAL A 93 23.61 -0.11 -4.98
N MET A 94 22.54 -0.10 -5.78
CA MET A 94 22.65 0.07 -7.23
C MET A 94 23.17 1.46 -7.61
N LEU A 95 22.73 2.51 -6.91
CA LEU A 95 23.17 3.89 -7.16
C LEU A 95 24.65 4.07 -6.82
N ASP A 96 25.07 3.57 -5.66
CA ASP A 96 26.48 3.62 -5.22
C ASP A 96 27.37 2.77 -6.12
N GLY A 97 26.91 1.58 -6.52
CA GLY A 97 27.59 0.75 -7.51
C GLY A 97 27.77 1.49 -8.84
N LEU A 98 26.75 2.15 -9.38
CA LEU A 98 26.90 2.94 -10.63
C LEU A 98 27.92 4.08 -10.49
N LYS A 99 28.03 4.68 -9.31
CA LYS A 99 29.00 5.75 -9.02
C LYS A 99 30.43 5.23 -8.92
N GLU A 100 30.59 3.98 -8.47
CA GLU A 100 31.87 3.27 -8.39
C GLU A 100 32.32 2.72 -9.75
N TRP A 101 31.49 2.68 -10.79
CA TRP A 101 31.95 2.35 -12.15
C TRP A 101 32.22 3.60 -13.01
N ASP A 102 31.97 4.81 -12.47
CA ASP A 102 32.25 6.11 -13.09
C ASP A 102 33.57 6.71 -12.57
N PHE A 103 34.61 5.88 -12.45
CA PHE A 103 35.95 6.28 -11.98
C PHE A 103 36.78 7.07 -13.02
N ASP A 104 36.21 7.52 -14.14
CA ASP A 104 36.97 8.09 -15.27
C ASP A 104 36.75 9.60 -15.51
N ILE A 105 36.19 10.35 -14.55
CA ILE A 105 36.10 11.82 -14.65
C ILE A 105 36.60 12.50 -13.36
N TYR A 106 37.87 12.25 -13.01
CA TYR A 106 38.90 13.24 -12.61
C TYR A 106 40.26 12.56 -12.48
#